data_AF-A0A2X3JPB8-F1
#
_entry.id   AF-A0A2X3JPB8-F1
#
_cell.length_a   1.000
_cell.length_b   1.000
_cell.length_c   1.000
_cell.angle_alpha   90.00
_cell.angle_beta   90.00
_cell.angle_gamma   90.00
#
_symmetry.space_group_name_H-M   'P 1'
#
loop_
_entity.id
_entity.type
_entity.pdbx_description
1 polymer ?
#
loop_
_entity_poly.entity_id
_entity_poly.type
_entity_poly.pdbx_seq_one_letter_code
_entity_poly.pdbx_strand_id
1 'polypeptide(L)'
;MIPKNMLAFGQVGARYIDSRFTANLGAGQRFFLPENMLGYNVFIDQDFSGDNTRLGIGGEYWRDYFKSSVNGYFRMSGWHESYNKKDYDERPANGFDIRFNGYLPSYPALGAKLMYEQYYGDNVALFNSDKLPVESWRGDRWC
;
A
#
# COMPACT_ATOMS: atom_id res chain seq x y z
N MET A 1 20.76 -9.41 -20.95
CA MET A 1 21.06 -8.04 -21.45
C MET A 1 19.85 -7.18 -21.11
N ILE A 2 19.99 -6.26 -20.15
CA ILE A 2 18.91 -5.34 -19.73
C ILE A 2 18.82 -4.22 -20.79
N PRO A 3 17.67 -3.92 -21.41
CA PRO A 3 17.53 -2.81 -22.35
C PRO A 3 17.95 -1.49 -21.69
N LYS A 4 18.62 -0.59 -22.42
CA LYS A 4 19.04 0.74 -21.91
C LYS A 4 17.89 1.60 -21.36
N ASN A 5 16.65 1.21 -21.66
CA ASN A 5 15.43 1.90 -21.31
C ASN A 5 14.66 1.19 -20.18
N MET A 6 15.30 0.27 -19.46
CA MET A 6 14.70 -0.51 -18.38
C MET A 6 15.58 -0.49 -17.13
N LEU A 7 14.99 -0.15 -15.99
CA LEU A 7 15.58 -0.24 -14.67
C LEU A 7 14.87 -1.32 -13.88
N ALA A 8 15.55 -2.43 -13.62
CA ALA A 8 15.13 -3.38 -12.60
C ALA A 8 15.70 -2.92 -11.24
N PHE A 9 14.87 -2.90 -10.20
CA PHE A 9 15.29 -2.49 -8.87
C PHE A 9 14.73 -3.44 -7.81
N GLY A 10 15.50 -3.64 -6.74
CA GLY A 10 15.05 -4.25 -5.50
C GLY A 10 14.96 -3.17 -4.44
N GLN A 11 13.90 -3.22 -3.63
CA GLN A 11 13.69 -2.32 -2.50
C GLN A 11 13.52 -3.16 -1.25
N VAL A 12 14.34 -2.90 -0.24
CA VAL A 12 14.25 -3.56 1.06
C VAL A 12 14.17 -2.48 2.14
N GLY A 13 13.29 -2.67 3.10
CA GLY A 13 13.08 -1.79 4.22
C GLY A 13 12.75 -2.58 5.48
N ALA A 14 13.07 -2.01 6.63
CA ALA A 14 12.60 -2.50 7.91
C ALA A 14 12.22 -1.29 8.75
N ARG A 15 11.15 -1.42 9.53
CA ARG A 15 10.65 -0.37 10.42
C ARG A 15 10.27 -0.98 11.76
N TYR A 16 10.48 -0.20 12.80
CA TYR A 16 10.04 -0.51 14.16
C TYR A 16 9.16 0.62 14.64
N ILE A 17 7.85 0.37 14.72
CA ILE A 17 6.85 1.36 15.13
C ILE A 17 5.87 0.65 16.07
N ASP A 18 5.54 1.28 17.19
CA ASP A 18 4.57 0.77 18.18
C ASP A 18 4.85 -0.67 18.65
N SER A 19 6.12 -0.94 18.97
CA SER A 19 6.63 -2.27 19.36
C SER A 19 6.50 -3.38 18.31
N ARG A 20 6.14 -3.05 17.07
CA ARG A 20 6.04 -4.01 15.96
C ARG A 20 7.22 -3.85 15.00
N PHE A 21 7.88 -4.97 14.71
CA PHE A 21 8.94 -5.05 13.70
C PHE A 21 8.36 -5.50 12.35
N THR A 22 8.29 -4.59 11.39
CA THR A 22 7.85 -4.90 10.03
C THR A 22 9.04 -4.82 9.07
N ALA A 23 9.25 -5.86 8.27
CA ALA A 23 10.13 -5.80 7.11
C ALA A 23 9.32 -5.74 5.82
N ASN A 24 9.87 -5.06 4.83
CA ASN A 24 9.29 -4.86 3.51
C ASN A 24 10.34 -5.29 2.49
N LEU A 25 10.02 -6.28 1.66
CA LEU A 25 10.87 -6.73 0.57
C LEU A 25 10.11 -6.58 -0.73
N GLY A 26 10.64 -5.83 -1.68
CA GLY A 26 10.03 -5.69 -2.98
C GLY A 26 11.02 -5.68 -4.13
N ALA A 27 10.48 -5.94 -5.31
CA ALA A 27 11.18 -5.85 -6.56
C ALA A 27 10.27 -5.23 -7.61
N GLY A 28 10.86 -4.52 -8.55
CA GLY A 28 10.10 -3.86 -9.61
C GLY A 28 10.94 -3.60 -10.84
N GLN A 29 10.25 -3.21 -11.91
CA GLN A 29 10.86 -2.79 -13.15
C GLN A 29 10.22 -1.49 -13.61
N ARG A 30 11.04 -0.57 -14.09
CA ARG A 30 10.64 0.71 -14.69
C ARG A 30 11.15 0.77 -16.12
N PHE A 31 10.28 1.07 -17.05
CA PHE A 31 10.53 1.26 -18.47
C PHE A 31 10.44 2.74 -18.78
N PHE A 32 11.53 3.31 -19.27
CA PHE A 32 11.61 4.72 -19.63
C PHE A 32 11.36 4.89 -21.13
N LEU A 33 10.30 5.60 -21.46
CA LEU A 33 9.96 6.07 -22.81
C LEU A 33 10.33 7.57 -22.90
N PRO A 34 10.36 8.17 -24.10
CA PRO A 34 10.79 9.57 -24.27
C PRO A 34 10.04 10.59 -23.41
N GLU A 35 8.75 10.37 -23.15
CA GLU A 35 7.87 11.33 -22.43
C GLU A 35 7.25 10.75 -21.15
N ASN A 36 7.46 9.46 -20.89
CA ASN A 36 6.80 8.77 -19.78
C ASN A 36 7.62 7.59 -19.27
N MET A 37 7.29 7.15 -18.06
CA MET A 37 7.86 5.97 -17.43
C MET A 37 6.73 5.08 -16.95
N LEU A 38 6.73 3.83 -17.41
CA LEU A 38 5.85 2.79 -16.91
C LEU A 38 6.63 1.95 -15.91
N GLY A 39 6.06 1.66 -14.76
CA GLY A 39 6.66 0.77 -13.79
C GLY A 39 5.66 -0.22 -13.24
N TYR A 40 6.17 -1.35 -12.79
CA TYR A 40 5.44 -2.22 -11.89
C TYR A 40 6.36 -2.66 -10.76
N ASN A 41 5.77 -2.91 -9.61
CA ASN A 41 6.46 -3.38 -8.44
C ASN A 41 5.62 -4.41 -7.70
N VAL A 42 6.29 -5.29 -6.97
CA VAL A 42 5.68 -6.26 -6.07
C VAL A 42 6.42 -6.15 -4.75
N PHE A 43 5.67 -6.10 -3.66
CA PHE A 43 6.18 -5.97 -2.30
C PHE A 43 5.57 -7.08 -1.43
N ILE A 44 6.39 -7.62 -0.54
CA ILE A 44 5.99 -8.51 0.54
C ILE A 44 6.31 -7.78 1.82
N ASP A 45 5.28 -7.46 2.58
CA ASP A 45 5.41 -6.89 3.92
C ASP A 45 5.19 -8.00 4.93
N GLN A 46 6.18 -8.22 5.80
CA GLN A 46 6.10 -9.16 6.91
C GLN A 46 6.16 -8.39 8.23
N ASP A 47 5.09 -8.42 9.00
CA ASP A 47 5.12 -8.06 10.42
C ASP A 47 5.56 -9.30 11.22
N PHE A 48 6.76 -9.25 11.80
CA PHE A 48 7.28 -10.35 12.62
C PHE A 48 6.69 -10.37 14.03
N SER A 49 6.14 -9.25 14.49
CA SER A 49 5.55 -9.16 15.83
C SER A 49 4.12 -9.70 15.86
N GLY A 50 3.33 -9.41 14.82
CA GLY A 50 1.96 -9.89 14.68
C GLY A 50 1.76 -11.03 13.67
N ASP A 51 2.83 -11.66 13.20
CA ASP A 51 2.86 -12.71 12.16
C ASP A 51 1.93 -12.45 10.95
N ASN A 52 1.89 -11.20 10.49
CA ASN A 52 1.03 -10.77 9.39
C ASN A 52 1.84 -10.61 8.10
N THR A 53 1.43 -11.33 7.06
CA THR A 53 2.03 -11.23 5.72
C THR A 53 1.08 -10.55 4.75
N ARG A 54 1.54 -9.49 4.08
CA ARG A 54 0.80 -8.76 3.06
C ARG A 54 1.56 -8.74 1.74
N LEU A 55 0.84 -8.96 0.64
CA LEU A 55 1.36 -8.81 -0.71
C LEU A 55 0.85 -7.49 -1.29
N GLY A 56 1.76 -6.61 -1.66
CA GLY A 56 1.48 -5.41 -2.45
C GLY A 56 1.85 -5.63 -3.91
N ILE A 57 0.98 -5.22 -4.83
CA ILE A 57 1.30 -5.12 -6.25
C ILE A 57 1.02 -3.70 -6.67
N GLY A 58 2.02 -3.00 -7.21
CA GLY A 58 1.91 -1.63 -7.64
C GLY A 58 2.19 -1.45 -9.12
N GLY A 59 1.44 -0.55 -9.75
CA GLY A 59 1.73 0.03 -11.05
C GLY A 59 2.14 1.49 -10.89
N GLU A 60 3.11 1.92 -11.68
CA GLU A 60 3.61 3.29 -11.71
C GLU A 60 3.49 3.84 -13.13
N TYR A 61 3.01 5.07 -13.25
CA TYR A 61 2.97 5.82 -14.50
C TYR A 61 3.42 7.25 -14.23
N TRP A 62 4.64 7.58 -14.64
CA TRP A 62 5.23 8.90 -14.42
C TRP A 62 5.47 9.61 -15.75
N ARG A 63 5.42 10.93 -15.71
CA ARG A 63 5.73 11.87 -16.79
C ARG A 63 6.47 13.06 -16.19
N ASP A 64 6.94 13.96 -17.04
CA ASP A 64 7.45 15.25 -16.59
C ASP A 64 6.39 15.95 -15.73
N TYR A 65 6.80 16.32 -14.52
CA TYR A 65 5.95 16.99 -13.51
C TYR A 65 4.69 16.21 -13.06
N PHE A 66 4.53 14.94 -13.41
CA PHE A 66 3.37 14.14 -12.99
C PHE A 66 3.77 12.71 -12.63
N LYS A 67 3.37 12.25 -11.45
CA LYS A 67 3.61 10.89 -10.98
C LYS A 67 2.29 10.29 -10.52
N SER A 68 1.85 9.26 -11.22
CA SER A 68 0.73 8.45 -10.78
C SER A 68 1.19 7.05 -10.38
N SER A 69 0.59 6.52 -9.33
CA SER A 69 0.85 5.19 -8.81
C SER A 69 -0.47 4.57 -8.39
N VAL A 70 -0.65 3.30 -8.67
CA VAL A 70 -1.77 2.50 -8.17
C VAL A 70 -1.18 1.32 -7.44
N ASN A 71 -1.58 1.10 -6.20
CA ASN A 71 -1.12 -0.04 -5.41
C ASN A 71 -2.33 -0.85 -4.98
N GLY A 72 -2.33 -2.13 -5.28
CA GLY A 72 -3.26 -3.10 -4.75
C GLY A 72 -2.61 -3.84 -3.58
N TYR A 73 -3.31 -3.88 -2.46
CA TYR A 73 -2.91 -4.66 -1.29
C TYR A 73 -3.78 -5.91 -1.23
N PHE A 74 -3.14 -7.05 -1.45
CA PHE A 74 -3.74 -8.36 -1.41
C PHE A 74 -3.25 -9.09 -0.16
N ARG A 75 -4.20 -9.55 0.66
CA ARG A 75 -3.91 -10.43 1.78
C ARG A 75 -3.35 -11.77 1.29
N MET A 76 -2.30 -12.26 1.94
CA MET A 76 -1.83 -13.63 1.78
C MET A 76 -2.04 -14.48 3.05
N SER A 77 -2.23 -13.87 4.22
CA SER A 77 -2.62 -14.55 5.46
C SER A 77 -4.15 -14.58 5.66
N GLY A 78 -4.64 -15.64 6.31
CA GLY A 78 -6.03 -15.81 6.74
C GLY A 78 -6.35 -15.07 8.05
N TRP A 79 -7.49 -15.39 8.66
CA TRP A 79 -7.84 -14.88 10.00
C TRP A 79 -6.85 -15.42 11.05
N HIS A 80 -6.38 -14.54 11.93
CA HIS A 80 -5.52 -14.90 13.07
C HIS A 80 -5.89 -14.03 14.28
N GLU A 81 -5.73 -14.61 15.47
CA GLU A 81 -5.96 -13.98 16.78
C GLU A 81 -5.14 -12.67 16.90
N SER A 82 -5.80 -11.56 17.21
CA SER A 82 -5.21 -10.23 17.31
C SER A 82 -4.16 -10.16 18.41
N TYR A 83 -2.95 -9.73 18.05
CA TYR A 83 -1.86 -9.49 18.98
C TYR A 83 -2.15 -8.36 19.99
N ASN A 84 -2.94 -7.34 19.60
CA ASN A 84 -3.20 -6.16 20.44
C ASN A 84 -4.55 -6.19 21.17
N LYS A 85 -5.46 -7.10 20.81
CA LYS A 85 -6.76 -7.25 21.49
C LYS A 85 -7.02 -8.72 21.81
N LYS A 86 -7.00 -9.04 23.11
CA LYS A 86 -7.57 -10.31 23.61
C LYS A 86 -9.01 -10.44 23.11
N ASP A 87 -9.36 -11.61 22.57
CA ASP A 87 -10.67 -12.00 22.00
C ASP A 87 -11.09 -11.30 20.69
N TYR A 88 -10.16 -10.78 19.88
CA TYR A 88 -10.47 -10.28 18.53
C TYR A 88 -9.60 -10.96 17.50
N ASP A 89 -10.11 -11.19 16.29
CA ASP A 89 -9.30 -11.65 15.16
C ASP A 89 -8.91 -10.44 14.30
N GLU A 90 -7.62 -10.27 14.01
CA GLU A 90 -7.15 -9.21 13.11
C GLU A 90 -7.06 -9.76 11.68
N ARG A 91 -7.54 -8.98 10.71
CA ARG A 91 -7.46 -9.34 9.28
C ARG A 91 -6.91 -8.18 8.46
N PRO A 92 -5.91 -8.41 7.59
CA PRO A 92 -5.49 -7.42 6.61
C PRO A 92 -6.66 -7.09 5.66
N ALA A 93 -7.12 -5.84 5.69
CA ALA A 93 -8.13 -5.37 4.75
C ALA A 93 -7.53 -5.39 3.34
N ASN A 94 -8.23 -6.04 2.40
CA ASN A 94 -7.90 -5.87 0.99
C ASN A 94 -8.23 -4.44 0.62
N GLY A 95 -7.37 -3.79 -0.14
CA GLY A 95 -7.62 -2.44 -0.58
C GLY A 95 -6.76 -2.06 -1.75
N PHE A 96 -7.05 -0.90 -2.30
CA PHE A 96 -6.19 -0.29 -3.28
C PHE A 96 -6.05 1.20 -2.95
N ASP A 97 -4.86 1.72 -3.21
CA ASP A 97 -4.62 3.15 -3.24
C ASP A 97 -4.28 3.59 -4.66
N ILE A 98 -4.76 4.79 -5.00
CA ILE A 98 -4.38 5.50 -6.19
C ILE A 98 -3.81 6.84 -5.73
N ARG A 99 -2.62 7.14 -6.19
CA ARG A 99 -1.88 8.34 -5.84
C ARG A 99 -1.51 9.11 -7.08
N PHE A 100 -1.81 10.40 -7.08
CA PHE A 100 -1.40 11.35 -8.10
C PHE A 100 -0.60 12.47 -7.44
N ASN A 101 0.61 12.69 -7.91
CA ASN A 101 1.42 13.86 -7.54
C ASN A 101 1.69 14.66 -8.81
N GLY A 102 1.21 15.90 -8.85
CA GLY A 102 1.51 16.85 -9.91
C GLY A 102 2.42 17.95 -9.38
N TYR A 103 3.32 18.45 -10.21
CA TYR A 103 4.19 19.57 -9.92
C TYR A 103 3.94 20.66 -10.96
N LEU A 104 4.05 21.93 -10.57
CA LEU A 104 3.81 23.02 -11.52
C LEU A 104 5.03 23.16 -12.46
N PRO A 105 4.88 23.08 -13.80
CA PRO A 105 6.03 23.14 -14.71
C PRO A 105 6.83 24.45 -14.60
N SER A 106 6.15 25.57 -14.33
CA SER A 106 6.76 26.89 -14.15
C SER A 106 7.37 27.10 -12.77
N TYR A 107 6.96 26.34 -11.75
CA TYR A 107 7.51 26.42 -10.40
C TYR A 107 7.49 25.04 -9.73
N PRO A 108 8.49 24.18 -10.03
CA PRO A 108 8.47 22.77 -9.63
C PRO A 108 8.55 22.55 -8.11
N ALA A 109 8.86 23.58 -7.33
CA ALA A 109 8.78 23.54 -5.87
C ALA A 109 7.32 23.52 -5.35
N LEU A 110 6.35 23.94 -6.16
CA LEU A 110 4.92 23.80 -5.85
C LEU A 110 4.38 22.51 -6.47
N GLY A 111 3.88 21.62 -5.62
CA GLY A 111 3.25 20.37 -6.03
C GLY A 111 1.91 20.15 -5.34
N ALA A 112 1.01 19.48 -6.05
CA ALA A 112 -0.25 19.00 -5.54
C ALA A 112 -0.22 17.48 -5.42
N LYS A 113 -0.80 16.96 -4.34
CA LYS A 113 -0.89 15.54 -4.08
C LYS A 113 -2.33 15.16 -3.83
N LEU A 114 -2.82 14.21 -4.62
CA LEU A 114 -4.13 13.60 -4.47
C LEU A 114 -3.92 12.12 -4.16
N MET A 115 -4.60 11.63 -3.12
CA MET A 115 -4.62 10.23 -2.76
C MET A 115 -6.07 9.81 -2.64
N TYR A 116 -6.39 8.68 -3.25
CA TYR A 116 -7.65 8.00 -3.06
C TYR A 116 -7.35 6.59 -2.59
N GLU A 117 -7.95 6.18 -1.50
CA GLU A 117 -7.68 4.89 -0.88
C GLU A 117 -9.03 4.25 -0.54
N GLN A 118 -9.20 3.01 -0.98
CA GLN A 118 -10.41 2.24 -0.73
C GLN A 118 -9.98 0.90 -0.16
N TYR A 119 -10.38 0.64 1.08
CA TYR A 119 -10.28 -0.68 1.70
C TYR A 119 -11.66 -1.33 1.74
N TYR A 120 -11.66 -2.65 1.64
CA TYR A 120 -12.84 -3.50 1.73
C TYR A 120 -12.74 -4.31 3.02
N GLY A 121 -13.61 -4.01 3.99
CA GLY A 121 -13.76 -4.72 5.26
C GLY A 121 -14.89 -4.11 6.09
N ASP A 122 -15.60 -4.93 6.86
CA ASP A 122 -16.78 -4.50 7.63
C ASP A 122 -16.44 -3.54 8.79
N ASN A 123 -15.16 -3.43 9.19
CA ASN A 123 -14.71 -2.53 10.25
C ASN A 123 -13.23 -2.13 10.09
N VAL A 124 -12.95 -1.30 9.08
CA VAL A 124 -11.58 -0.83 8.82
C VAL A 124 -11.25 0.36 9.73
N ALA A 125 -10.33 0.15 10.69
CA ALA A 125 -9.79 1.22 11.54
C ALA A 125 -8.81 2.12 10.76
N LEU A 126 -9.34 2.99 9.91
CA LEU A 126 -8.54 3.84 9.02
C LEU A 126 -7.93 5.07 9.69
N PHE A 127 -8.47 5.54 10.83
CA PHE A 127 -8.04 6.80 11.44
C PHE A 127 -7.86 6.76 12.97
N ASN A 128 -8.51 5.83 13.67
CA ASN A 128 -8.36 5.58 15.10
C ASN A 128 -9.18 4.33 15.45
N SER A 129 -8.81 3.56 16.46
CA SER A 129 -9.54 2.35 16.91
C SER A 129 -10.94 2.63 17.52
N ASP A 130 -11.44 3.86 17.45
CA ASP A 130 -12.65 4.32 18.16
C ASP A 130 -13.81 4.79 17.27
N LYS A 131 -13.70 4.80 15.95
CA LYS A 131 -14.84 5.16 15.08
C LYS A 131 -14.96 4.27 13.86
N LEU A 132 -15.93 3.36 13.95
CA LEU A 132 -16.43 2.53 12.88
C LEU A 132 -17.68 3.22 12.30
N PRO A 133 -17.72 3.59 11.02
CA PRO A 133 -18.96 4.03 10.38
C PRO A 133 -19.90 2.83 10.23
N VAL A 134 -21.06 2.89 10.87
CA VAL A 134 -22.08 1.84 10.86
C VAL A 134 -23.12 2.13 9.77
N GLU A 135 -23.34 1.18 8.85
CA GLU A 135 -24.65 0.80 8.26
C GLU A 135 -24.43 -0.31 7.21
N SER A 136 -25.18 -1.43 7.10
CA SER A 136 -26.50 -1.80 7.62
C SER A 136 -26.71 -3.34 7.59
N TRP A 137 -27.26 -3.88 8.69
CA TRP A 137 -28.10 -5.09 8.84
C TRP A 137 -27.78 -6.42 8.11
N ARG A 138 -26.87 -7.20 8.70
CA ARG A 138 -27.13 -8.59 9.12
C ARG A 138 -26.22 -8.89 10.31
N GLY A 139 -26.81 -9.37 11.39
CA GLY A 139 -26.12 -9.51 12.67
C GLY A 139 -24.96 -10.47 12.56
N ASP A 140 -23.76 -9.94 12.79
CA ASP A 140 -22.59 -10.64 13.29
C ASP A 140 -21.61 -9.55 13.75
N ARG A 141 -21.33 -9.53 15.06
CA ARG A 141 -20.49 -8.52 15.73
C ARG A 141 -19.02 -8.79 15.40
N TRP A 142 -18.43 -8.13 14.40
CA TRP A 142 -17.00 -8.35 14.10
C TRP A 142 -16.33 -7.09 13.61
N CYS A 143 -15.49 -6.51 14.47
CA CYS A 143 -14.57 -5.42 14.15
C CYS A 143 -13.29 -5.96 13.50
#